data_AF-A0A7S2Z3Z1-F1
#
_entry.id   AF-A0A7S2Z3Z1-F1
#
_cell.length_a   1.000
_cell.length_b   1.000
_cell.length_c   1.000
_cell.angle_alpha   90.00
_cell.angle_beta   90.00
_cell.angle_gamma   90.00
#
_symmetry.space_group_name_H-M   'P 1'
#
loop_
_entity.id
_entity.type
_entity.pdbx_description
1 polymer ?
#
loop_
_entity_poly.entity_id
_entity_poly.type
_entity_poly.pdbx_seq_one_letter_code
_entity_poly.pdbx_strand_id
1 'polypeptide(L)'
;RAQMTSNLKLRHAVSKSIRNFLESEDFIEVETPILCRSSPEGARDFLVPARIVPDAMYALPQSPQLFKQLLMVSGFERYYQIARCFRDEDLRADRQPEFTQVDIEMSFMSSEAIMSLMEELVLRVFKEVRGVALDSPFLRIPYAQAMERYGTDKPDLRYGLYQHDLSNILENCDCRIFTGAIANGGIVKALVVPDGDQISN
;
A
#
# COMPACT_ATOMS: atom_id res chain seq x y z
N ARG A 1 1.97 28.61 8.95
CA ARG A 1 0.80 28.22 9.79
C ARG A 1 -0.43 27.87 8.94
N ALA A 2 -0.86 28.72 8.00
CA ALA A 2 -1.99 28.44 7.11
C ALA A 2 -1.90 27.10 6.35
N GLN A 3 -0.74 26.75 5.78
CA GLN A 3 -0.53 25.47 5.09
C GLN A 3 -0.78 24.25 5.99
N MET A 4 -0.21 24.25 7.21
CA MET A 4 -0.40 23.14 8.15
C MET A 4 -1.87 22.97 8.57
N THR A 5 -2.55 24.08 8.84
CA THR A 5 -4.00 24.06 9.13
C THR A 5 -4.80 23.55 7.94
N SER A 6 -4.44 23.94 6.71
CA SER A 6 -5.07 23.44 5.49
C SER A 6 -4.88 21.93 5.34
N ASN A 7 -3.67 21.41 5.56
CA ASN A 7 -3.37 19.97 5.51
C ASN A 7 -4.21 19.18 6.52
N LEU A 8 -4.34 19.68 7.76
CA LEU A 8 -5.16 19.02 8.79
C LEU A 8 -6.66 19.06 8.46
N LYS A 9 -7.16 20.18 7.93
CA LYS A 9 -8.55 20.29 7.46
C LYS A 9 -8.81 19.35 6.28
N LEU A 10 -7.86 19.22 5.37
CA LEU A 10 -7.92 18.29 4.24
C LEU A 10 -7.99 16.84 4.75
N ARG A 11 -7.11 16.46 5.67
CA ARG A 11 -7.14 15.13 6.30
C ARG A 11 -8.49 14.84 6.98
N HIS A 12 -9.04 15.80 7.72
CA HIS A 12 -10.36 15.68 8.33
C HIS A 12 -11.46 15.44 7.27
N ALA A 13 -11.46 16.22 6.18
CA ALA A 13 -12.44 16.06 5.10
C ALA A 13 -12.32 14.69 4.41
N VAL A 14 -11.09 14.21 4.17
CA VAL A 14 -10.83 12.85 3.66
C VAL A 14 -11.40 11.80 4.60
N SER A 15 -11.06 11.85 5.89
CA SER A 15 -11.57 10.88 6.87
C SER A 15 -13.09 10.90 7.01
N LYS A 16 -13.73 12.07 6.88
CA LYS A 16 -15.19 12.21 6.89
C LYS A 16 -15.83 11.58 5.65
N SER A 17 -15.27 11.83 4.46
CA SER A 17 -15.76 11.26 3.20
C SER A 17 -15.65 9.72 3.21
N ILE A 18 -14.54 9.18 3.72
CA ILE A 18 -14.34 7.73 3.85
C ILE A 18 -15.40 7.10 4.76
N ARG A 19 -15.63 7.67 5.95
CA ARG A 19 -16.68 7.18 6.87
C ARG A 19 -18.05 7.17 6.23
N ASN A 20 -18.44 8.31 5.64
CA ASN A 20 -19.74 8.44 4.98
C ASN A 20 -19.94 7.41 3.85
N PHE A 21 -18.89 7.12 3.07
CA PHE A 21 -18.96 6.10 2.03
C PHE A 21 -19.15 4.70 2.62
N LEU A 22 -18.29 4.31 3.56
CA LEU A 22 -18.34 2.97 4.15
C LEU A 22 -19.65 2.74 4.90
N GLU A 23 -20.15 3.73 5.63
CA GLU A 23 -21.46 3.67 6.30
C GLU A 23 -22.62 3.56 5.29
N SER A 24 -22.51 4.20 4.11
CA SER A 24 -23.51 4.03 3.05
C SER A 24 -23.49 2.65 2.38
N GLU A 25 -22.40 1.90 2.56
CA GLU A 25 -22.21 0.53 2.08
C GLU A 25 -22.44 -0.51 3.20
N ASP A 26 -23.16 -0.12 4.26
CA ASP A 26 -23.50 -0.90 5.46
C ASP A 26 -22.29 -1.41 6.28
N PHE A 27 -21.13 -0.77 6.17
CA PHE A 27 -20.02 -1.07 7.07
C PHE A 27 -20.22 -0.45 8.45
N ILE A 28 -19.74 -1.15 9.48
CA ILE A 28 -19.80 -0.70 10.86
C ILE A 28 -18.38 -0.36 11.35
N GLU A 29 -18.21 0.82 11.95
CA GLU A 29 -16.95 1.20 12.60
C GLU A 29 -16.83 0.44 13.93
N VAL A 30 -15.86 -0.47 14.05
CA VAL A 30 -15.61 -1.21 15.29
C VAL A 30 -14.20 -0.94 15.78
N GLU A 31 -14.07 -0.56 17.05
CA GLU A 31 -12.77 -0.35 17.66
C GLU A 31 -12.14 -1.67 18.09
N THR A 32 -10.86 -1.85 17.78
CA THR A 32 -10.06 -3.01 18.17
C THR A 32 -9.01 -2.64 19.22
N PRO A 33 -8.62 -3.58 20.12
CA PRO A 33 -7.65 -3.31 21.17
C PRO A 33 -6.27 -2.91 20.64
N ILE A 34 -5.56 -2.06 21.39
CA ILE A 34 -4.18 -1.63 21.11
C ILE A 34 -3.14 -2.43 21.92
N LEU A 35 -3.50 -2.95 23.09
CA LEU A 35 -2.59 -3.77 23.90
C LEU A 35 -2.84 -5.24 23.56
N CYS A 36 -2.04 -5.78 22.66
CA CYS A 36 -2.24 -7.10 22.07
C CYS A 36 -1.10 -8.05 22.43
N ARG A 37 -1.19 -9.30 21.97
CA ARG A 37 -0.07 -10.23 22.01
C ARG A 37 0.81 -10.00 20.78
N SER A 38 2.12 -10.13 20.95
CA SER A 38 3.06 -10.08 19.82
C SER A 38 2.82 -11.23 18.83
N SER A 39 2.95 -10.93 17.54
CA SER A 39 3.02 -11.93 16.46
C SER A 39 4.44 -11.91 15.88
N PRO A 40 5.09 -13.07 15.71
CA PRO A 40 6.48 -13.13 15.24
C PRO A 40 6.65 -12.80 13.74
N GLU A 41 5.57 -12.51 13.02
CA GLU A 41 5.58 -12.21 11.60
C GLU A 41 5.38 -10.70 11.35
N GLY A 42 6.00 -10.17 10.29
CA GLY A 42 5.86 -8.77 9.89
C GLY A 42 7.03 -7.89 10.32
N ALA A 43 6.72 -6.68 10.79
CA ALA A 43 7.69 -5.72 11.32
C ALA A 43 8.02 -6.02 12.79
N ARG A 44 8.94 -5.26 13.38
CA ARG A 44 9.17 -5.31 14.83
C ARG A 44 8.04 -4.61 15.60
N ASP A 45 7.60 -5.24 16.69
CA ASP A 45 6.57 -4.70 17.59
C ASP A 45 7.16 -3.72 18.62
N PHE A 46 6.42 -2.66 18.93
CA PHE A 46 6.63 -1.91 20.17
C PHE A 46 6.08 -2.72 21.36
N LEU A 47 6.87 -2.82 22.43
CA LEU A 47 6.52 -3.59 23.62
C LEU A 47 6.10 -2.68 24.78
N VAL A 48 5.05 -3.08 25.50
CA VAL A 48 4.54 -2.40 26.69
C VAL A 48 4.57 -3.36 27.88
N PRO A 49 5.44 -3.16 28.88
CA PRO A 49 5.53 -4.04 30.04
C PRO A 49 4.22 -4.11 30.84
N ALA A 50 3.80 -5.32 31.20
CA ALA A 50 2.59 -5.54 31.99
C ALA A 50 2.90 -5.44 33.49
N ARG A 51 2.32 -4.46 34.19
CA ARG A 51 2.48 -4.34 35.66
C ARG A 51 1.88 -5.53 36.42
N ILE A 52 0.79 -6.11 35.91
CA ILE A 52 -0.02 -7.11 36.61
C ILE A 52 0.60 -8.50 36.55
N VAL A 53 1.31 -8.80 35.46
CA VAL A 53 1.92 -10.11 35.22
C VAL A 53 3.41 -9.89 35.03
N PRO A 54 4.25 -10.19 36.04
CA PRO A 54 5.69 -10.09 35.92
C PRO A 54 6.20 -10.80 34.67
N ASP A 55 7.20 -10.20 34.02
CA ASP A 55 7.85 -10.71 32.80
C ASP A 55 6.95 -10.84 31.56
N ALA A 56 5.68 -10.44 31.63
CA ALA A 56 4.80 -10.35 30.47
C ALA A 56 4.84 -8.95 29.83
N MET A 57 4.68 -8.94 28.51
CA MET A 57 4.61 -7.72 27.71
C MET A 57 3.42 -7.77 26.77
N TYR A 58 2.78 -6.63 26.58
CA TYR A 58 1.90 -6.40 25.44
C TYR A 58 2.73 -5.94 24.25
N ALA A 59 2.17 -6.11 23.06
CA ALA A 59 2.66 -5.54 21.82
C ALA A 59 1.62 -4.55 21.26
N LEU A 60 2.09 -3.44 20.70
CA LEU A 60 1.24 -2.52 19.94
C LEU A 60 1.01 -3.08 18.52
N PRO A 61 -0.22 -3.05 17.98
CA PRO A 61 -0.54 -3.72 16.73
C PRO A 61 0.08 -3.00 15.52
N GLN A 62 0.63 -3.79 14.61
CA GLN A 62 1.08 -3.33 13.30
C GLN A 62 -0.10 -3.04 12.35
N SER A 63 -1.23 -3.71 12.58
CA SER A 63 -2.55 -3.49 12.00
C SER A 63 -3.60 -4.30 12.81
N PRO A 64 -4.91 -4.04 12.66
CA PRO A 64 -5.97 -4.85 13.28
C PRO A 64 -6.21 -6.23 12.63
N GLN A 65 -5.25 -6.77 11.85
CA GLN A 65 -5.44 -7.93 10.97
C GLN A 65 -6.08 -9.15 11.65
N LEU A 66 -5.64 -9.52 12.85
CA LEU A 66 -6.23 -10.68 13.55
C LEU A 66 -7.63 -10.36 14.07
N PHE A 67 -7.88 -9.13 14.53
CA PHE A 67 -9.18 -8.74 15.05
C PHE A 67 -10.24 -8.63 13.98
N LYS A 68 -9.92 -8.06 12.81
CA LYS A 68 -10.88 -7.98 11.70
C LYS A 68 -11.28 -9.37 11.21
N GLN A 69 -10.34 -10.32 11.17
CA GLN A 69 -10.63 -11.72 10.88
C GLN A 69 -11.54 -12.36 11.95
N LEU A 70 -11.27 -12.13 13.24
CA LEU A 70 -12.15 -12.60 14.31
C LEU A 70 -13.55 -11.97 14.24
N LEU A 71 -13.66 -10.70 13.83
CA LEU A 71 -14.95 -10.04 13.61
C LEU A 71 -15.73 -10.73 12.50
N MET A 72 -15.10 -11.06 11.37
CA MET A 72 -15.73 -11.85 10.31
C MET A 72 -16.22 -13.21 10.83
N VAL A 73 -15.39 -13.92 11.61
CA VAL A 73 -15.77 -15.20 12.22
C VAL A 73 -16.93 -15.06 13.22
N SER A 74 -17.01 -13.94 13.94
CA SER A 74 -18.09 -13.66 14.89
C SER A 74 -19.43 -13.28 14.24
N GLY A 75 -19.49 -13.21 12.90
CA GLY A 75 -20.70 -12.96 12.14
C GLY A 75 -20.88 -11.51 11.68
N PHE A 76 -19.88 -10.64 11.85
CA PHE A 76 -19.90 -9.34 11.17
C PHE A 76 -19.62 -9.55 9.68
N GLU A 77 -20.47 -9.01 8.82
CA GLU A 77 -20.28 -9.13 7.37
C GLU A 77 -19.42 -8.02 6.78
N ARG A 78 -19.46 -6.81 7.37
CA ARG A 78 -18.77 -5.61 6.87
C ARG A 78 -18.23 -4.78 8.02
N TYR A 79 -16.91 -4.74 8.12
CA TYR A 79 -16.18 -4.06 9.18
C TYR A 79 -15.27 -2.99 8.60
N TYR A 80 -15.18 -1.84 9.27
CA TYR A 80 -14.09 -0.92 9.04
C TYR A 80 -13.58 -0.27 10.33
N GLN A 81 -12.36 0.26 10.29
CA GLN A 81 -11.80 1.07 11.36
C GLN A 81 -10.74 2.03 10.83
N ILE A 82 -10.76 3.29 11.28
CA ILE A 82 -9.62 4.20 11.08
C ILE A 82 -8.65 4.03 12.26
N ALA A 83 -7.77 3.03 12.16
CA ALA A 83 -6.94 2.54 13.26
C ALA A 83 -5.62 3.32 13.45
N ARG A 84 -5.13 3.35 14.69
CA ARG A 84 -3.71 3.65 15.01
C ARG A 84 -2.91 2.37 14.81
N CYS A 85 -1.76 2.47 14.15
CA CYS A 85 -0.89 1.33 13.87
C CYS A 85 0.56 1.70 14.19
N PHE A 86 1.32 0.72 14.66
CA PHE A 86 2.65 0.93 15.23
C PHE A 86 3.67 -0.03 14.61
N ARG A 87 4.83 0.47 14.20
CA ARG A 87 5.94 -0.35 13.66
C ARG A 87 7.26 0.18 14.20
N ASP A 88 8.03 -0.67 14.89
CA ASP A 88 9.35 -0.34 15.42
C ASP A 88 10.44 -0.53 14.34
N GLU A 89 10.33 0.28 13.27
CA GLU A 89 11.19 0.25 12.09
C GLU A 89 11.85 1.60 11.85
N ASP A 90 12.95 1.59 11.09
CA ASP A 90 13.65 2.82 10.69
C ASP A 90 12.74 3.75 9.87
N LEU A 91 12.85 5.05 10.19
CA LEU A 91 12.05 6.10 9.57
C LEU A 91 12.46 6.35 8.12
N ARG A 92 11.48 6.76 7.31
CA ARG A 92 11.68 7.28 5.94
C ARG A 92 10.77 8.49 5.73
N ALA A 93 10.95 9.20 4.63
CA ALA A 93 10.12 10.37 4.29
C ALA A 93 8.62 10.06 4.29
N ASP A 94 8.25 8.82 3.95
CA ASP A 94 6.89 8.29 3.89
C ASP A 94 6.55 7.31 5.04
N ARG A 95 7.44 7.13 6.03
CA ARG A 95 7.28 6.14 7.11
C ARG A 95 7.46 6.75 8.49
N GLN A 96 6.42 6.65 9.30
CA GLN A 96 6.38 7.05 10.71
C GLN A 96 6.12 5.79 11.57
N PRO A 97 6.62 5.77 12.82
CA PRO A 97 6.50 4.59 13.67
C PRO A 97 5.08 4.43 14.19
N GLU A 98 4.34 5.54 14.31
CA GLU A 98 2.89 5.59 14.51
C GLU A 98 2.23 6.18 13.26
N PHE A 99 1.26 5.48 12.70
CA PHE A 99 0.55 5.93 11.49
C PHE A 99 -0.92 5.51 11.49
N THR A 100 -1.69 6.00 10.52
CA THR A 100 -3.13 5.73 10.37
C THR A 100 -3.38 4.79 9.22
N GLN A 101 -4.16 3.75 9.48
CA GLN A 101 -4.73 2.91 8.44
C GLN A 101 -6.24 3.07 8.41
N VAL A 102 -6.81 2.98 7.21
CA VAL A 102 -8.23 2.69 7.01
C VAL A 102 -8.26 1.19 6.80
N ASP A 103 -8.60 0.46 7.85
CA ASP A 103 -8.70 -0.99 7.83
C ASP A 103 -10.14 -1.39 7.51
N ILE A 104 -10.30 -2.35 6.60
CA ILE A 104 -11.57 -2.75 6.01
C ILE A 104 -11.53 -4.27 5.87
N GLU A 105 -12.63 -4.94 6.21
CA GLU A 105 -12.79 -6.37 6.01
C GLU A 105 -14.25 -6.70 5.68
N MET A 106 -14.46 -7.72 4.83
CA MET A 106 -15.79 -8.19 4.45
C MET A 106 -15.84 -9.71 4.34
N SER A 107 -16.99 -10.28 4.69
CA SER A 107 -17.28 -11.70 4.48
C SER A 107 -17.95 -11.94 3.12
N PHE A 108 -17.76 -13.14 2.56
CA PHE A 108 -18.45 -13.61 1.34
C PHE A 108 -18.24 -12.75 0.09
N MET A 109 -17.10 -12.06 -0.03
CA MET A 109 -16.77 -11.20 -1.16
C MET A 109 -15.58 -11.73 -1.97
N SER A 110 -15.61 -11.56 -3.30
CA SER A 110 -14.47 -11.88 -4.17
C SER A 110 -13.43 -10.76 -4.20
N SER A 111 -12.22 -11.07 -4.67
CA SER A 111 -11.16 -10.08 -4.86
C SER A 111 -11.59 -8.95 -5.81
N GLU A 112 -12.34 -9.26 -6.86
CA GLU A 112 -12.81 -8.28 -7.84
C GLU A 112 -13.81 -7.31 -7.24
N ALA A 113 -14.73 -7.81 -6.42
CA ALA A 113 -15.74 -6.99 -5.77
C ALA A 113 -15.11 -6.03 -4.74
N ILE A 114 -14.17 -6.50 -3.91
CA ILE A 114 -13.48 -5.61 -2.96
C ILE A 114 -12.62 -4.56 -3.69
N MET A 115 -11.97 -4.93 -4.80
CA MET A 115 -11.22 -3.97 -5.62
C MET A 115 -12.14 -2.88 -6.19
N SER A 116 -13.32 -3.24 -6.71
CA SER A 116 -14.30 -2.28 -7.22
C SER A 116 -14.82 -1.35 -6.12
N LEU A 117 -15.15 -1.89 -4.94
CA LEU A 117 -15.57 -1.08 -3.79
C LEU A 117 -14.48 -0.08 -3.37
N MET A 118 -13.22 -0.52 -3.32
CA MET A 118 -12.10 0.36 -2.98
C MET A 118 -11.85 1.42 -4.06
N GLU A 119 -12.05 1.08 -5.32
CA GLU A 119 -12.00 2.04 -6.42
C GLU A 119 -13.07 3.12 -6.25
N GLU A 120 -14.33 2.73 -6.02
CA GLU A 120 -15.44 3.66 -5.79
C GLU A 120 -15.20 4.58 -4.58
N LEU A 121 -14.65 4.04 -3.49
CA LEU A 121 -14.22 4.82 -2.33
C LEU A 121 -13.22 5.92 -2.75
N VAL A 122 -12.18 5.57 -3.51
CA VAL A 122 -11.16 6.53 -3.96
C VAL A 122 -11.77 7.58 -4.91
N LEU A 123 -12.57 7.15 -5.89
CA LEU A 123 -13.27 8.05 -6.82
C LEU A 123 -14.11 9.08 -6.06
N ARG A 124 -14.87 8.63 -5.06
CA ARG A 124 -15.74 9.47 -4.24
C ARG A 124 -14.94 10.47 -3.42
N VAL A 125 -13.90 10.04 -2.71
CA VAL A 125 -13.07 10.91 -1.89
C VAL A 125 -12.42 12.02 -2.74
N PHE A 126 -11.87 11.67 -3.91
CA PHE A 126 -11.26 12.67 -4.81
C PHE A 126 -12.28 13.68 -5.32
N LYS A 127 -13.47 13.22 -5.71
CA LYS A 127 -14.56 14.07 -6.19
C LYS A 127 -15.08 14.99 -5.08
N GLU A 128 -15.38 14.46 -3.90
CA GLU A 128 -15.96 15.25 -2.79
C GLU A 128 -14.95 16.23 -2.18
N VAL A 129 -13.69 15.83 -2.02
CA VAL A 129 -12.71 16.62 -1.28
C VAL A 129 -11.93 17.58 -2.19
N ARG A 130 -11.66 17.17 -3.45
CA ARG A 130 -10.83 17.95 -4.38
C ARG A 130 -11.56 18.38 -5.66
N GLY A 131 -12.79 17.93 -5.89
CA GLY A 131 -13.52 18.21 -7.13
C GLY A 131 -12.88 17.55 -8.35
N VAL A 132 -12.01 16.55 -8.16
CA VAL A 132 -11.29 15.86 -9.23
C VAL A 132 -12.04 14.59 -9.59
N ALA A 133 -12.43 14.45 -10.85
CA ALA A 133 -12.88 13.18 -11.40
C ALA A 133 -11.64 12.39 -11.86
N LEU A 134 -11.48 11.19 -11.32
CA LEU A 134 -10.46 10.24 -11.78
C LEU A 134 -11.08 9.32 -12.83
N ASP A 135 -10.23 8.80 -13.73
CA ASP A 135 -10.65 7.81 -14.72
C ASP A 135 -11.01 6.48 -14.04
N SER A 136 -12.01 5.79 -14.59
CA SER A 136 -12.48 4.48 -14.13
C SER A 136 -12.90 3.64 -15.36
N PRO A 137 -12.66 2.31 -15.38
CA PRO A 137 -12.04 1.50 -14.31
C PRO A 137 -10.54 1.79 -14.14
N PHE A 138 -10.01 1.61 -12.92
CA PHE A 138 -8.56 1.71 -12.69
C PHE A 138 -7.82 0.63 -13.47
N LEU A 139 -6.66 1.00 -14.03
CA LEU A 139 -5.80 0.08 -14.77
C LEU A 139 -5.30 -1.05 -13.84
N ARG A 140 -5.60 -2.30 -14.21
CA ARG A 140 -5.12 -3.50 -13.51
C ARG A 140 -3.89 -4.05 -14.21
N ILE A 141 -2.74 -4.02 -13.54
CA ILE A 141 -1.46 -4.53 -14.06
C ILE A 141 -1.07 -5.77 -13.23
N PRO A 142 -0.91 -6.95 -13.85
CA PRO A 142 -0.37 -8.12 -13.17
C PRO A 142 1.04 -7.84 -12.61
N TYR A 143 1.34 -8.36 -11.42
CA TYR A 143 2.64 -8.17 -10.76
C TYR A 143 3.83 -8.48 -11.68
N ALA A 144 3.78 -9.62 -12.38
CA ALA A 144 4.83 -10.03 -13.32
C ALA A 144 5.06 -8.98 -14.42
N GLN A 145 3.99 -8.42 -14.98
CA GLN A 145 4.08 -7.36 -15.99
C GLN A 145 4.59 -6.04 -15.39
N ALA A 146 4.20 -5.71 -14.16
CA ALA A 146 4.69 -4.51 -13.49
C ALA A 146 6.21 -4.58 -13.26
N MET A 147 6.70 -5.71 -12.73
CA MET A 147 8.13 -5.96 -12.54
C MET A 147 8.89 -6.06 -13.86
N GLU A 148 8.29 -6.67 -14.88
CA GLU A 148 8.92 -6.79 -16.20
C GLU A 148 9.08 -5.44 -16.88
N ARG A 149 8.01 -4.63 -16.90
CA ARG A 149 7.94 -3.37 -17.66
C ARG A 149 8.48 -2.16 -16.89
N TYR A 150 8.39 -2.15 -15.57
CA TYR A 150 8.75 -0.99 -14.74
C TYR A 150 9.81 -1.28 -13.68
N GLY A 151 10.07 -2.57 -13.37
CA GLY A 151 10.99 -2.96 -12.30
C GLY A 151 10.51 -2.61 -10.89
N THR A 152 9.22 -2.30 -10.73
CA THR A 152 8.60 -2.01 -9.45
C THR A 152 7.15 -2.48 -9.44
N ASP A 153 6.70 -2.88 -8.26
CA ASP A 153 5.32 -3.26 -7.93
C ASP A 153 4.37 -2.07 -7.74
N LYS A 154 4.91 -0.84 -7.73
CA LYS A 154 4.16 0.43 -7.62
C LYS A 154 4.59 1.42 -8.71
N PRO A 155 4.36 1.08 -10.00
CA PRO A 155 4.84 1.88 -11.11
C PRO A 155 4.21 3.27 -11.14
N ASP A 156 5.02 4.29 -11.44
CA ASP A 156 4.55 5.63 -11.70
C ASP A 156 4.12 5.76 -13.17
N LEU A 157 2.82 5.65 -13.42
CA LEU A 157 2.24 5.64 -14.77
C LEU A 157 2.23 7.01 -15.45
N ARG A 158 2.65 8.08 -14.75
CA ARG A 158 2.75 9.42 -15.34
C ARG A 158 3.90 9.53 -16.33
N TYR A 159 4.88 8.63 -16.24
CA TYR A 159 6.04 8.59 -17.11
C TYR A 159 5.97 7.40 -18.07
N GLY A 160 6.17 7.65 -19.36
CA GLY A 160 6.20 6.62 -20.41
C GLY A 160 7.55 5.90 -20.53
N LEU A 161 8.30 5.76 -19.43
CA LEU A 161 9.63 5.14 -19.42
C LEU A 161 9.51 3.65 -19.06
N TYR A 162 9.64 2.79 -20.06
CA TYR A 162 9.52 1.34 -19.91
C TYR A 162 10.88 0.66 -19.99
N GLN A 163 11.05 -0.39 -19.18
CA GLN A 163 12.17 -1.31 -19.30
C GLN A 163 11.92 -2.29 -20.46
N HIS A 164 12.92 -2.47 -21.30
CA HIS A 164 12.90 -3.39 -22.43
C HIS A 164 13.95 -4.47 -22.23
N ASP A 165 13.56 -5.74 -22.30
CA ASP A 165 14.50 -6.87 -22.24
C ASP A 165 15.25 -7.01 -23.57
N LEU A 166 16.59 -6.93 -23.50
CA LEU A 166 17.49 -7.05 -24.63
C LEU A 166 18.32 -8.34 -24.58
N SER A 167 18.08 -9.22 -23.60
CA SER A 167 18.91 -10.41 -23.35
C SER A 167 19.04 -11.28 -24.60
N ASN A 168 17.93 -11.54 -25.30
CA ASN A 168 17.92 -12.34 -26.54
C ASN A 168 18.76 -11.73 -27.67
N ILE A 169 18.84 -10.40 -27.74
CA ILE A 169 19.58 -9.69 -28.80
C ILE A 169 21.07 -9.65 -28.46
N LEU A 170 21.41 -9.63 -27.17
CA LEU A 170 22.77 -9.46 -26.67
C LEU A 170 23.47 -10.78 -26.30
N GLU A 171 22.76 -11.92 -26.38
CA GLU A 171 23.28 -13.24 -25.99
C GLU A 171 24.60 -13.62 -26.70
N ASN A 172 24.76 -13.20 -27.96
CA ASN A 172 25.93 -13.53 -28.78
C ASN A 172 26.80 -12.31 -29.12
N CYS A 173 26.69 -11.21 -28.36
CA CYS A 173 27.52 -10.03 -28.60
C CYS A 173 28.94 -10.20 -28.03
N ASP A 174 29.91 -9.45 -28.57
CA ASP A 174 31.30 -9.49 -28.09
C ASP A 174 31.49 -8.85 -26.70
N CYS A 175 30.48 -8.14 -26.19
CA CYS A 175 30.53 -7.48 -24.89
C CYS A 175 30.39 -8.50 -23.76
N ARG A 176 31.51 -8.85 -23.13
CA ARG A 176 31.58 -9.82 -22.01
C ARG A 176 30.72 -9.45 -20.80
N ILE A 177 30.41 -8.16 -20.60
CA ILE A 177 29.54 -7.72 -19.51
C ILE A 177 28.12 -8.26 -19.72
N PHE A 178 27.60 -8.18 -20.95
CA PHE A 178 26.25 -8.65 -21.27
C PHE A 178 26.19 -10.18 -21.35
N THR A 179 27.09 -10.79 -22.13
CA THR A 179 27.09 -12.26 -22.29
C THR A 179 27.39 -12.99 -20.98
N GLY A 180 28.29 -12.44 -20.15
CA GLY A 180 28.56 -12.97 -18.82
C GLY A 180 27.36 -12.87 -17.87
N ALA A 181 26.59 -11.77 -17.92
CA ALA A 181 25.37 -11.64 -17.10
C ALA A 181 24.31 -12.67 -17.51
N ILE A 182 24.07 -12.82 -18.82
CA ILE A 182 23.08 -13.75 -19.38
C ILE A 182 23.47 -15.21 -19.08
N ALA A 183 24.74 -15.59 -19.30
CA ALA A 183 25.21 -16.95 -19.04
C ALA A 183 25.08 -17.38 -17.57
N ASN A 184 25.07 -16.43 -16.64
CA ASN A 184 24.84 -16.66 -15.21
C ASN A 184 23.35 -16.63 -14.80
N GLY A 185 22.42 -16.64 -15.77
CA GLY A 185 20.98 -16.58 -15.53
C GLY A 185 20.45 -15.18 -15.19
N GLY A 186 21.24 -14.14 -15.44
CA GLY A 186 20.83 -12.74 -15.31
C GLY A 186 20.03 -12.24 -16.52
N ILE A 187 19.60 -10.97 -16.46
CA ILE A 187 18.80 -10.31 -17.49
C ILE A 187 19.44 -8.95 -17.82
N VAL A 188 19.47 -8.59 -19.11
CA VAL A 188 19.92 -7.27 -19.56
C VAL A 188 18.74 -6.46 -20.08
N LYS A 189 18.42 -5.37 -19.38
CA LYS A 189 17.33 -4.45 -19.77
C LYS A 189 17.84 -3.06 -20.13
N ALA A 190 17.14 -2.38 -21.02
CA ALA A 190 17.39 -1.00 -21.38
C ALA A 190 16.19 -0.10 -21.07
N LEU A 191 16.47 1.16 -20.77
CA LEU A 191 15.50 2.25 -20.65
C LEU A 191 15.79 3.25 -21.77
N VAL A 192 14.77 3.57 -22.57
CA VAL A 192 14.87 4.60 -23.60
C VAL A 192 14.50 5.93 -22.96
N VAL A 193 15.46 6.83 -22.82
CA VAL A 193 15.24 8.19 -22.29
C VAL A 193 15.00 9.14 -23.47
N PRO A 194 13.79 9.70 -23.64
CA PRO A 194 13.52 10.71 -24.65
C PRO A 194 14.47 11.90 -24.48
N ASP A 195 15.01 12.41 -25.60
CA ASP A 195 15.99 13.50 -25.65
C ASP A 195 17.24 13.27 -24.77
N GLY A 196 17.54 12.01 -24.44
CA GLY A 196 18.70 11.64 -23.62
C GLY A 196 20.04 11.92 -24.30
N ASP A 197 20.05 12.11 -25.61
CA ASP A 197 21.22 12.56 -26.39
C ASP A 197 21.67 13.98 -26.03
N GLN A 198 20.78 14.79 -25.45
CA GLN A 198 21.09 16.14 -24.96
C GLN A 198 21.71 16.15 -23.56
N ILE A 199 21.70 15.00 -22.86
CA ILE A 199 22.42 14.83 -21.60
C ILE A 199 23.89 14.65 -21.98
N SER A 200 24.64 15.76 -22.05
CA SER A 200 26.08 15.68 -22.25
C SER A 200 26.71 14.92 -21.08
N ASN A 201 27.71 14.10 -21.40
CA ASN A 201 28.65 13.59 -20.41
C ASN A 201 29.38 14.74 -19.70
#